data_AF-A0A923YQT5-F1
#
_entry.id   AF-A0A923YQT5-F1
#
_cell.length_a   1.000
_cell.length_b   1.000
_cell.length_c   1.000
_cell.angle_alpha   90.00
_cell.angle_beta   90.00
_cell.angle_gamma   90.00
#
_symmetry.space_group_name_H-M   'P 1'
#
loop_
_entity.id
_entity.type
_entity.pdbx_description
1 polymer ?
#
loop_
_entity_poly.entity_id
_entity_poly.type
_entity_poly.pdbx_seq_one_letter_code
_entity_poly.pdbx_strand_id
1 'polypeptide(L)'
;MSNFIPEGGIWLNTQRPEWNDANNALVGNGVSMVTLYYLRRFLSFFKLILEKSAHDTIKISNEMVEFYHTIRENLIKFEPLLTGKLTNSDRKNFLDAAGQSAAEYRNQIYNNGFWGKKRTHSMAGLKKFVDVSLKFIDHSIDANKRADNLYHAYNLMTIENDKEVSISYLSEMLEGQVAVLSAGYLSSKEALKVLDSLKNSALFRQDQYSYILYPNKALPKFLEKNTISQEVVAQSELLTKLIAANDTQIIKKDCNDNYHFNGNFKNAGDLDAALQLLLNSTYENLVQTEKKYIIQVFEDVFNHKSFTGRSGTFYGYEGLGSIYWHMVSKLQLAVQECCLKAIEEKESAETIGQLLEHYYEINEGIGVHKSPVLYGAFPTDPYSHTPAGKGAQQPGMTGQVKEDILSRFGELGVFVKFGKLFFNPCLLRKNEFLTEPKTFDYIDVNLKSKSIDLNSNSICFTYCQIPVIYTISNQKKLTVYYVNSLSETFDSVIIDEKISKKIFERTGEISKIVVQIVASDLK
;
A
#
# COMPACT_ATOMS: atom_id res chain seq x y z
N MET A 1 13.94 -5.11 -8.74
CA MET A 1 14.05 -5.72 -10.09
C MET A 1 14.50 -7.17 -10.06
N SER A 2 15.48 -7.61 -9.25
CA SER A 2 15.87 -9.03 -9.24
C SER A 2 14.79 -10.02 -8.78
N ASN A 3 13.87 -9.56 -7.92
CA ASN A 3 12.70 -10.32 -7.46
C ASN A 3 11.43 -9.99 -8.26
N PHE A 4 11.54 -9.31 -9.40
CA PHE A 4 10.37 -8.96 -10.21
C PHE A 4 9.90 -10.17 -11.01
N ILE A 5 8.64 -10.54 -10.82
CA ILE A 5 7.94 -11.54 -11.63
C ILE A 5 7.02 -10.77 -12.58
N PRO A 6 7.26 -10.79 -13.90
CA PRO A 6 6.41 -10.10 -14.87
C PRO A 6 4.94 -10.47 -14.71
N GLU A 7 4.05 -9.49 -14.76
CA GLU A 7 2.59 -9.62 -14.49
C GLU A 7 2.23 -10.06 -13.06
N GLY A 8 3.20 -10.39 -12.20
CA GLY A 8 2.96 -10.88 -10.83
C GLY A 8 3.26 -9.89 -9.73
N GLY A 9 4.31 -9.06 -9.90
CA GLY A 9 4.77 -8.09 -8.89
C GLY A 9 6.19 -8.37 -8.37
N ILE A 10 6.49 -7.94 -7.14
CA ILE A 10 7.76 -8.20 -6.45
C ILE A 10 7.63 -9.38 -5.49
N TRP A 11 8.44 -10.41 -5.67
CA TRP A 11 8.37 -11.65 -4.90
C TRP A 11 8.73 -11.47 -3.42
N LEU A 12 7.90 -11.97 -2.50
CA LEU A 12 8.05 -11.89 -1.05
C LEU A 12 8.84 -13.09 -0.50
N ASN A 13 10.16 -13.08 -0.66
CA ASN A 13 11.03 -14.23 -0.35
C ASN A 13 12.08 -13.98 0.75
N THR A 14 11.91 -12.92 1.55
CA THR A 14 12.92 -12.47 2.53
C THR A 14 12.51 -12.72 3.99
N GLN A 15 11.72 -13.77 4.24
CA GLN A 15 11.32 -14.25 5.58
C GLN A 15 10.56 -13.24 6.47
N ARG A 16 10.11 -12.10 5.91
CA ARG A 16 9.31 -11.08 6.60
C ARG A 16 8.23 -10.54 5.65
N PRO A 17 7.06 -10.17 6.20
CA PRO A 17 5.99 -9.55 5.42
C PRO A 17 6.33 -8.10 5.05
N GLU A 18 5.41 -7.47 4.33
CA GLU A 18 5.39 -6.02 4.11
C GLU A 18 4.61 -5.31 5.23
N TRP A 19 3.75 -4.34 4.93
CA TRP A 19 3.04 -3.53 5.93
C TRP A 19 2.06 -4.36 6.77
N ASN A 20 1.25 -5.23 6.14
CA ASN A 20 0.24 -6.01 6.83
C ASN A 20 0.80 -7.31 7.43
N ASP A 21 1.24 -7.25 8.69
CA ASP A 21 1.74 -8.45 9.40
C ASP A 21 0.66 -9.54 9.60
N ALA A 22 -0.64 -9.19 9.52
CA ALA A 22 -1.70 -10.20 9.60
C ALA A 22 -1.78 -11.10 8.35
N ASN A 23 -1.16 -10.69 7.23
CA ASN A 23 -1.00 -11.48 6.00
C ASN A 23 0.42 -12.10 5.87
N ASN A 24 1.08 -12.38 6.99
CA ASN A 24 2.47 -12.86 6.98
C ASN A 24 2.70 -14.24 6.35
N ALA A 25 1.66 -15.08 6.17
CA ALA A 25 1.82 -16.35 5.48
C ALA A 25 1.95 -16.21 3.96
N LEU A 26 1.74 -14.99 3.42
CA LEU A 26 2.13 -14.68 2.04
C LEU A 26 3.64 -14.71 1.81
N VAL A 27 4.46 -14.62 2.86
CA VAL A 27 5.92 -14.75 2.72
C VAL A 27 6.26 -16.16 2.24
N GLY A 28 6.94 -16.27 1.11
CA GLY A 28 7.17 -17.52 0.41
C GLY A 28 6.64 -17.44 -1.02
N ASN A 29 5.34 -17.61 -1.21
CA ASN A 29 4.71 -17.63 -2.54
C ASN A 29 4.00 -16.33 -2.92
N GLY A 30 3.84 -15.40 -1.98
CA GLY A 30 3.21 -14.11 -2.23
C GLY A 30 4.07 -13.20 -3.10
N VAL A 31 3.41 -12.40 -3.93
CA VAL A 31 4.02 -11.44 -4.83
C VAL A 31 3.31 -10.10 -4.68
N SER A 32 4.06 -9.05 -4.39
CA SER A 32 3.54 -7.72 -4.08
C SER A 32 3.41 -6.85 -5.32
N MET A 33 2.17 -6.59 -5.73
CA MET A 33 1.87 -5.52 -6.67
C MET A 33 1.90 -4.16 -5.98
N VAL A 34 1.58 -4.09 -4.67
CA VAL A 34 1.73 -2.89 -3.83
C VAL A 34 3.12 -2.28 -3.98
N THR A 35 4.17 -3.07 -3.76
CA THR A 35 5.56 -2.60 -3.92
C THR A 35 5.88 -2.28 -5.38
N LEU A 36 5.30 -2.99 -6.35
CA LEU A 36 5.51 -2.68 -7.77
C LEU A 36 4.92 -1.30 -8.15
N TYR A 37 3.74 -0.95 -7.63
CA TYR A 37 3.11 0.35 -7.84
C TYR A 37 3.97 1.49 -7.29
N TYR A 38 4.52 1.34 -6.08
CA TYR A 38 5.44 2.32 -5.52
C TYR A 38 6.80 2.34 -6.25
N LEU A 39 7.29 1.19 -6.73
CA LEU A 39 8.50 1.11 -7.54
C LEU A 39 8.33 1.84 -8.88
N ARG A 40 7.13 1.81 -9.47
CA ARG A 40 6.78 2.61 -10.64
C ARG A 40 6.97 4.09 -10.35
N ARG A 41 6.36 4.61 -9.26
CA ARG A 41 6.51 6.01 -8.83
C ARG A 41 7.99 6.35 -8.60
N PHE A 42 8.72 5.48 -7.92
CA PHE A 42 10.14 5.65 -7.63
C PHE A 42 10.99 5.77 -8.90
N LEU A 43 10.81 4.86 -9.86
CA LEU A 43 11.58 4.89 -11.11
C LEU A 43 11.17 6.04 -12.02
N SER A 44 9.90 6.44 -12.02
CA SER A 44 9.45 7.64 -12.73
C SER A 44 10.10 8.90 -12.14
N PHE A 45 10.19 9.01 -10.81
CA PHE A 45 10.91 10.08 -10.14
C PHE A 45 12.41 10.04 -10.45
N PHE A 46 13.02 8.86 -10.38
CA PHE A 46 14.45 8.70 -10.65
C PHE A 46 14.79 9.04 -12.10
N LYS A 47 13.93 8.68 -13.07
CA LYS A 47 14.07 9.08 -14.47
C LYS A 47 14.20 10.60 -14.62
N LEU A 48 13.33 11.37 -13.95
CA LEU A 48 13.39 12.84 -13.97
C LEU A 48 14.70 13.39 -13.38
N ILE A 49 15.24 12.74 -12.33
CA ILE A 49 16.55 13.11 -11.76
C ILE A 49 17.67 12.87 -12.79
N LEU A 50 17.67 11.70 -13.43
CA LEU A 50 18.69 11.34 -14.42
C LEU A 50 18.64 12.24 -15.64
N GLU A 51 17.44 12.60 -16.12
CA GLU A 51 17.25 13.51 -17.25
C GLU A 51 17.78 14.91 -16.98
N LYS A 52 17.61 15.42 -15.75
CA LYS A 52 18.12 16.73 -15.32
C LYS A 52 19.60 16.73 -14.92
N SER A 53 20.22 15.57 -14.82
CA SER A 53 21.63 15.47 -14.45
C SER A 53 22.53 15.95 -15.59
N ALA A 54 23.51 16.79 -15.27
CA ALA A 54 24.54 17.23 -16.20
C ALA A 54 25.69 16.21 -16.38
N HIS A 55 25.63 15.06 -15.70
CA HIS A 55 26.69 14.05 -15.76
C HIS A 55 26.44 13.07 -16.91
N ASP A 56 27.48 12.83 -17.73
CA ASP A 56 27.44 11.84 -18.81
C ASP A 56 27.80 10.42 -18.35
N THR A 57 28.33 10.29 -17.13
CA THR A 57 28.81 9.01 -16.58
C THR A 57 28.34 8.79 -15.15
N ILE A 58 28.33 7.52 -14.75
CA ILE A 58 28.09 7.03 -13.40
C ILE A 58 29.32 6.25 -12.92
N LYS A 59 29.51 6.16 -11.59
CA LYS A 59 30.61 5.43 -10.98
C LYS A 59 30.10 4.46 -9.92
N ILE A 60 30.21 3.17 -10.19
CA ILE A 60 29.70 2.09 -9.32
C ILE A 60 30.81 1.11 -8.94
N SER A 61 30.61 0.35 -7.86
CA SER A 61 31.55 -0.71 -7.45
C SER A 61 31.77 -1.71 -8.59
N ASN A 62 32.99 -2.22 -8.75
CA ASN A 62 33.33 -3.16 -9.82
C ASN A 62 32.43 -4.40 -9.81
N GLU A 63 32.11 -4.91 -8.62
CA GLU A 63 31.26 -6.08 -8.40
C GLU A 63 29.81 -5.83 -8.81
N MET A 64 29.34 -4.57 -8.75
CA MET A 64 27.98 -4.21 -9.15
C MET A 64 27.82 -4.10 -10.66
N VAL A 65 28.91 -3.94 -11.41
CA VAL A 65 28.88 -3.76 -12.88
C VAL A 65 28.18 -4.93 -13.55
N GLU A 66 28.60 -6.15 -13.22
CA GLU A 66 28.06 -7.37 -13.82
C GLU A 66 26.58 -7.52 -13.48
N PHE A 67 26.23 -7.36 -12.20
CA PHE A 67 24.83 -7.44 -11.76
C PHE A 67 23.92 -6.43 -12.48
N TYR A 68 24.35 -5.17 -12.54
CA TYR A 68 23.59 -4.11 -13.21
C TYR A 68 23.43 -4.37 -14.71
N HIS A 69 24.51 -4.75 -15.39
CA HIS A 69 24.46 -5.04 -16.83
C HIS A 69 23.57 -6.24 -17.13
N THR A 70 23.73 -7.35 -16.42
CA THR A 70 22.95 -8.56 -16.65
C THR A 70 21.46 -8.35 -16.42
N ILE A 71 21.05 -7.62 -15.38
CA ILE A 71 19.64 -7.27 -15.20
C ILE A 71 19.14 -6.39 -16.35
N ARG A 72 19.89 -5.35 -16.74
CA ARG A 72 19.51 -4.45 -17.85
C ARG A 72 19.39 -5.21 -19.18
N GLU A 73 20.34 -6.08 -19.47
CA GLU A 73 20.38 -6.85 -20.71
C GLU A 73 19.27 -7.89 -20.76
N ASN A 74 18.95 -8.54 -19.64
CA ASN A 74 17.76 -9.39 -19.55
C ASN A 74 16.49 -8.60 -19.83
N LEU A 75 16.30 -7.44 -19.19
CA LEU A 75 15.13 -6.58 -19.48
C LEU A 75 15.05 -6.22 -20.97
N ILE A 76 16.15 -5.80 -21.59
CA ILE A 76 16.17 -5.49 -23.04
C ILE A 76 15.85 -6.71 -23.90
N LYS A 77 16.42 -7.88 -23.55
CA LYS A 77 16.20 -9.14 -24.26
C LYS A 77 14.74 -9.57 -24.24
N PHE A 78 14.06 -9.41 -23.09
CA PHE A 78 12.67 -9.80 -22.91
C PHE A 78 11.67 -8.68 -23.30
N GLU A 79 12.13 -7.44 -23.53
CA GLU A 79 11.30 -6.28 -23.91
C GLU A 79 10.31 -6.55 -25.08
N PRO A 80 10.68 -7.31 -26.14
CA PRO A 80 9.74 -7.62 -27.23
C PRO A 80 8.49 -8.39 -26.81
N LEU A 81 8.52 -9.11 -25.67
CA LEU A 81 7.39 -9.88 -25.17
C LEU A 81 6.27 -9.00 -24.60
N LEU A 82 6.53 -7.72 -24.31
CA LEU A 82 5.55 -6.77 -23.78
C LEU A 82 4.46 -6.36 -24.78
N THR A 83 4.49 -6.91 -25.99
CA THR A 83 3.44 -6.71 -27.02
C THR A 83 2.17 -7.52 -26.73
N GLY A 84 2.24 -8.48 -25.80
CA GLY A 84 1.12 -9.29 -25.36
C GLY A 84 1.36 -9.91 -24.00
N LYS A 85 0.47 -10.84 -23.62
CA LYS A 85 0.55 -11.55 -22.34
C LYS A 85 1.76 -12.50 -22.33
N LEU A 86 2.54 -12.47 -21.24
CA LEU A 86 3.66 -13.39 -21.04
C LEU A 86 3.17 -14.78 -20.64
N THR A 87 3.80 -15.82 -21.20
CA THR A 87 3.52 -17.21 -20.81
C THR A 87 4.12 -17.54 -19.44
N ASN A 88 3.68 -18.65 -18.82
CA ASN A 88 4.30 -19.16 -17.59
C ASN A 88 5.80 -19.43 -17.77
N SER A 89 6.19 -19.85 -18.98
CA SER A 89 7.59 -20.12 -19.30
C SER A 89 8.39 -18.84 -19.46
N ASP A 90 7.84 -17.82 -20.11
CA ASP A 90 8.50 -16.50 -20.21
C ASP A 90 8.76 -15.88 -18.83
N ARG A 91 7.76 -15.96 -17.93
CA ARG A 91 7.90 -15.52 -16.53
C ARG A 91 9.04 -16.24 -15.82
N LYS A 92 9.10 -17.56 -15.92
CA LYS A 92 10.15 -18.38 -15.30
C LYS A 92 11.53 -18.06 -15.86
N ASN A 93 11.65 -17.95 -17.19
CA ASN A 93 12.90 -17.61 -17.86
C ASN A 93 13.43 -16.23 -17.43
N PHE A 94 12.56 -15.23 -17.30
CA PHE A 94 12.97 -13.92 -16.78
C PHE A 94 13.36 -13.99 -15.30
N LEU A 95 12.55 -14.65 -14.46
CA LEU A 95 12.79 -14.76 -13.03
C LEU A 95 14.11 -15.47 -12.71
N ASP A 96 14.40 -16.58 -13.39
CA ASP A 96 15.65 -17.32 -13.21
C ASP A 96 16.85 -16.44 -13.60
N ALA A 97 16.78 -15.77 -14.74
CA ALA A 97 17.87 -14.91 -15.22
C ALA A 97 18.13 -13.73 -14.26
N ALA A 98 17.07 -13.10 -13.74
CA ALA A 98 17.19 -11.99 -12.80
C ALA A 98 17.63 -12.44 -11.39
N GLY A 99 17.09 -13.57 -10.92
CA GLY A 99 17.39 -14.15 -9.61
C GLY A 99 18.81 -14.67 -9.52
N GLN A 100 19.28 -15.36 -10.56
CA GLN A 100 20.65 -15.90 -10.66
C GLN A 100 21.68 -14.76 -10.62
N SER A 101 21.46 -13.70 -11.39
CA SER A 101 22.38 -12.55 -11.41
C SER A 101 22.51 -11.88 -10.03
N ALA A 102 21.40 -11.76 -9.29
CA ALA A 102 21.44 -11.26 -7.91
C ALA A 102 22.09 -12.26 -6.94
N ALA A 103 22.02 -13.57 -7.22
CA ALA A 103 22.64 -14.62 -6.42
C ALA A 103 24.15 -14.61 -6.54
N GLU A 104 24.65 -14.54 -7.76
CA GLU A 104 26.08 -14.41 -8.05
C GLU A 104 26.66 -13.16 -7.41
N TYR A 105 26.00 -12.01 -7.55
CA TYR A 105 26.43 -10.76 -6.93
C TYR A 105 26.53 -10.87 -5.40
N ARG A 106 25.46 -11.30 -4.72
CA ARG A 106 25.49 -11.37 -3.24
C ARG A 106 26.48 -12.42 -2.75
N ASN A 107 26.60 -13.57 -3.42
CA ASN A 107 27.56 -14.62 -3.06
C ASN A 107 29.01 -14.14 -3.24
N GLN A 108 29.30 -13.37 -4.29
CA GLN A 108 30.61 -12.76 -4.46
C GLN A 108 30.95 -11.86 -3.26
N ILE A 109 30.02 -11.00 -2.83
CA ILE A 109 30.22 -10.08 -1.71
C ILE A 109 30.27 -10.80 -0.36
N TYR A 110 29.43 -11.79 -0.11
CA TYR A 110 29.44 -12.55 1.15
C TYR A 110 30.75 -13.30 1.36
N ASN A 111 31.31 -13.87 0.29
CA ASN A 111 32.54 -14.66 0.39
C ASN A 111 33.82 -13.81 0.35
N ASN A 112 33.83 -12.70 -0.40
CA ASN A 112 35.07 -11.97 -0.71
C ASN A 112 35.03 -10.49 -0.31
N GLY A 113 33.89 -9.96 0.11
CA GLY A 113 33.70 -8.53 0.35
C GLY A 113 33.81 -7.68 -0.93
N PHE A 114 33.93 -6.37 -0.74
CA PHE A 114 34.20 -5.43 -1.83
C PHE A 114 35.71 -5.26 -2.03
N TRP A 115 36.18 -5.34 -3.27
CA TRP A 115 37.55 -5.03 -3.65
C TRP A 115 37.90 -3.53 -3.50
N GLY A 116 36.86 -2.68 -3.41
CA GLY A 116 37.00 -1.23 -3.20
C GLY A 116 37.28 -0.41 -4.47
N LYS A 117 37.44 -1.07 -5.63
CA LYS A 117 37.58 -0.39 -6.92
C LYS A 117 36.22 -0.10 -7.53
N LYS A 118 36.11 1.05 -8.19
CA LYS A 118 34.90 1.49 -8.90
C LYS A 118 35.16 1.60 -10.40
N ARG A 119 34.13 1.40 -11.22
CA ARG A 119 34.16 1.52 -12.68
C ARG A 119 33.26 2.64 -13.14
N THR A 120 33.65 3.29 -14.24
CA THR A 120 32.89 4.35 -14.88
C THR A 120 32.05 3.76 -16.00
N HIS A 121 30.75 4.04 -16.01
CA HIS A 121 29.80 3.61 -17.04
C HIS A 121 28.97 4.79 -17.54
N SER A 122 28.28 4.65 -18.67
CA SER A 122 27.51 5.74 -19.25
C SER A 122 26.22 6.02 -18.46
N MET A 123 25.90 7.30 -18.30
CA MET A 123 24.60 7.76 -17.81
C MET A 123 23.47 7.30 -18.73
N ALA A 124 23.71 7.30 -20.05
CA ALA A 124 22.76 6.80 -21.05
C ALA A 124 22.36 5.33 -20.78
N GLY A 125 23.31 4.49 -20.36
CA GLY A 125 23.01 3.10 -19.98
C GLY A 125 22.06 3.01 -18.79
N LEU A 126 22.23 3.88 -17.79
CA LEU A 126 21.37 3.91 -16.60
C LEU A 126 19.97 4.41 -16.95
N LYS A 127 19.87 5.45 -17.80
CA LYS A 127 18.60 5.92 -18.35
C LYS A 127 17.87 4.79 -19.09
N LYS A 128 18.56 4.06 -19.98
CA LYS A 128 17.97 2.91 -20.69
C LYS A 128 17.52 1.80 -19.74
N PHE A 129 18.25 1.51 -18.66
CA PHE A 129 17.83 0.58 -17.62
C PHE A 129 16.53 1.02 -16.95
N VAL A 130 16.42 2.30 -16.57
CA VAL A 130 15.20 2.85 -15.95
C VAL A 130 14.03 2.82 -16.93
N ASP A 131 14.24 3.20 -18.19
CA ASP A 131 13.22 3.19 -19.23
C ASP A 131 12.65 1.80 -19.47
N VAL A 132 13.51 0.80 -19.67
CA VAL A 132 13.05 -0.58 -19.89
C VAL A 132 12.39 -1.15 -18.62
N SER A 133 12.92 -0.84 -17.43
CA SER A 133 12.28 -1.26 -16.16
C SER A 133 10.86 -0.70 -16.03
N LEU A 134 10.65 0.58 -16.36
CA LEU A 134 9.33 1.20 -16.37
C LEU A 134 8.38 0.51 -17.35
N LYS A 135 8.83 0.14 -18.56
CA LYS A 135 7.97 -0.60 -19.51
C LYS A 135 7.45 -1.93 -18.96
N PHE A 136 8.31 -2.72 -18.31
CA PHE A 136 7.91 -3.98 -17.69
C PHE A 136 6.95 -3.77 -16.52
N ILE A 137 7.20 -2.73 -15.72
CA ILE A 137 6.35 -2.38 -14.59
C ILE A 137 4.98 -1.92 -15.08
N ASP A 138 4.92 -0.97 -16.00
CA ASP A 138 3.68 -0.44 -16.57
C ASP A 138 2.86 -1.57 -17.22
N HIS A 139 3.49 -2.45 -18.02
CA HIS A 139 2.82 -3.65 -18.56
C HIS A 139 2.25 -4.56 -17.45
N SER A 140 2.98 -4.74 -16.35
CA SER A 140 2.51 -5.56 -15.24
C SER A 140 1.38 -4.89 -14.46
N ILE A 141 1.35 -3.55 -14.38
CA ILE A 141 0.23 -2.80 -13.80
C ILE A 141 -1.03 -3.03 -14.63
N ASP A 142 -0.94 -2.91 -15.96
CA ASP A 142 -2.06 -3.16 -16.88
C ASP A 142 -2.63 -4.58 -16.73
N ALA A 143 -1.75 -5.58 -16.63
CA ALA A 143 -2.14 -6.98 -16.44
C ALA A 143 -2.76 -7.28 -15.06
N ASN A 144 -2.75 -6.31 -14.12
CA ASN A 144 -3.27 -6.47 -12.76
C ASN A 144 -4.52 -5.66 -12.46
N LYS A 145 -5.16 -5.09 -13.49
CA LYS A 145 -6.50 -4.53 -13.37
C LYS A 145 -7.54 -5.64 -13.33
N ARG A 146 -8.41 -5.61 -12.32
CA ARG A 146 -9.54 -6.53 -12.17
C ARG A 146 -10.71 -6.13 -13.06
N ALA A 147 -11.65 -7.06 -13.25
CA ALA A 147 -12.89 -6.83 -13.98
C ALA A 147 -13.78 -5.75 -13.33
N ASP A 148 -13.70 -5.58 -12.01
CA ASP A 148 -14.39 -4.54 -11.25
C ASP A 148 -13.64 -3.19 -11.24
N ASN A 149 -12.59 -3.02 -12.05
CA ASN A 149 -11.68 -1.87 -12.10
C ASN A 149 -10.79 -1.62 -10.87
N LEU A 150 -10.89 -2.43 -9.82
CA LEU A 150 -9.87 -2.42 -8.77
C LEU A 150 -8.56 -3.04 -9.28
N TYR A 151 -7.50 -2.90 -8.52
CA TYR A 151 -6.20 -3.49 -8.84
C TYR A 151 -5.78 -4.53 -7.81
N HIS A 152 -5.11 -5.58 -8.26
CA HIS A 152 -4.59 -6.61 -7.37
C HIS A 152 -3.52 -6.04 -6.43
N ALA A 153 -3.58 -6.38 -5.13
CA ALA A 153 -2.58 -5.95 -4.15
C ALA A 153 -1.46 -6.98 -4.01
N TYR A 154 -1.85 -8.23 -3.77
CA TYR A 154 -0.97 -9.37 -3.60
C TYR A 154 -1.47 -10.52 -4.48
N ASN A 155 -0.53 -11.16 -5.15
CA ASN A 155 -0.74 -12.35 -5.98
C ASN A 155 -0.01 -13.54 -5.37
N LEU A 156 -0.27 -14.74 -5.89
CA LEU A 156 0.48 -15.95 -5.56
C LEU A 156 1.21 -16.46 -6.79
N MET A 157 2.50 -16.78 -6.63
CA MET A 157 3.27 -17.51 -7.63
C MET A 157 3.36 -18.99 -7.26
N THR A 158 3.23 -19.85 -8.27
CA THR A 158 3.46 -21.30 -8.14
C THR A 158 4.48 -21.73 -9.17
N ILE A 159 5.51 -22.44 -8.72
CA ILE A 159 6.44 -23.15 -9.60
C ILE A 159 5.74 -24.46 -9.98
N GLU A 160 5.20 -24.52 -11.20
CA GLU A 160 4.45 -25.69 -11.68
C GLU A 160 5.38 -26.86 -11.99
N ASN A 161 6.55 -26.53 -12.52
CA ASN A 161 7.63 -27.44 -12.91
C ASN A 161 8.92 -26.62 -13.12
N ASP A 162 10.01 -27.27 -13.56
CA ASP A 162 11.31 -26.62 -13.79
C ASP A 162 11.28 -25.47 -14.81
N LYS A 163 10.22 -25.36 -15.63
CA LYS A 163 10.14 -24.43 -16.76
C LYS A 163 9.06 -23.35 -16.62
N GLU A 164 8.20 -23.41 -15.61
CA GLU A 164 6.99 -22.59 -15.57
C GLU A 164 6.69 -22.00 -14.19
N VAL A 165 6.31 -20.72 -14.19
CA VAL A 165 5.75 -20.02 -13.03
C VAL A 165 4.38 -19.45 -13.39
N SER A 166 3.36 -19.94 -12.71
CA SER A 166 1.99 -19.44 -12.84
C SER A 166 1.71 -18.33 -11.81
N ILE A 167 0.68 -17.53 -12.10
CA ILE A 167 0.16 -16.49 -11.20
C ILE A 167 -1.30 -16.79 -10.93
N SER A 168 -1.69 -16.73 -9.66
CA SER A 168 -3.09 -16.70 -9.23
C SER A 168 -3.35 -15.50 -8.33
N TYR A 169 -4.63 -15.15 -8.16
CA TYR A 169 -5.04 -13.88 -7.61
C TYR A 169 -5.75 -14.05 -6.27
N LEU A 170 -5.60 -13.06 -5.39
CA LEU A 170 -6.30 -12.97 -4.11
C LEU A 170 -7.47 -11.97 -4.20
N SER A 171 -8.24 -11.89 -3.11
CA SER A 171 -9.31 -10.92 -2.93
C SER A 171 -8.83 -9.48 -3.13
N GLU A 172 -9.77 -8.59 -3.45
CA GLU A 172 -9.55 -7.15 -3.41
C GLU A 172 -9.02 -6.72 -2.03
N MET A 173 -8.07 -5.79 -2.03
CA MET A 173 -7.51 -5.25 -0.79
C MET A 173 -7.34 -3.75 -0.92
N LEU A 174 -7.67 -3.01 0.14
CA LEU A 174 -7.58 -1.55 0.19
C LEU A 174 -6.17 -1.05 -0.13
N GLU A 175 -5.16 -1.77 0.38
CA GLU A 175 -3.74 -1.43 0.20
C GLU A 175 -3.31 -1.40 -1.27
N GLY A 176 -3.84 -2.29 -2.11
CA GLY A 176 -3.58 -2.27 -3.56
C GLY A 176 -4.12 -1.01 -4.22
N GLN A 177 -5.27 -0.52 -3.75
CA GLN A 177 -5.94 0.65 -4.33
C GLN A 177 -5.17 1.93 -3.96
N VAL A 178 -4.80 2.04 -2.69
CA VAL A 178 -3.91 3.10 -2.19
C VAL A 178 -2.64 3.16 -3.02
N ALA A 179 -2.00 2.02 -3.24
CA ALA A 179 -0.72 1.94 -3.93
C ALA A 179 -0.83 2.27 -5.43
N VAL A 180 -1.84 1.77 -6.15
CA VAL A 180 -2.00 2.08 -7.58
C VAL A 180 -2.40 3.54 -7.82
N LEU A 181 -3.24 4.12 -6.96
CA LEU A 181 -3.57 5.56 -6.99
C LEU A 181 -2.32 6.42 -6.72
N SER A 182 -1.41 5.92 -5.88
CA SER A 182 -0.14 6.57 -5.57
C SER A 182 0.95 6.37 -6.64
N ALA A 183 0.75 5.47 -7.62
CA ALA A 183 1.78 5.09 -8.59
C ALA A 183 2.12 6.21 -9.59
N GLY A 184 1.21 7.19 -9.75
CA GLY A 184 1.27 8.23 -10.77
C GLY A 184 1.13 7.71 -12.20
N TYR A 185 0.68 6.45 -12.37
CA TYR A 185 0.55 5.77 -13.65
C TYR A 185 -0.80 6.06 -14.32
N LEU A 186 -1.86 5.97 -13.53
CA LEU A 186 -3.23 6.16 -13.98
C LEU A 186 -3.48 7.61 -14.39
N SER A 187 -4.28 7.79 -15.44
CA SER A 187 -4.94 9.07 -15.73
C SER A 187 -5.93 9.43 -14.62
N SER A 188 -6.32 10.71 -14.55
CA SER A 188 -7.29 11.20 -13.56
C SER A 188 -8.64 10.47 -13.68
N LYS A 189 -9.06 10.13 -14.90
CA LYS A 189 -10.29 9.37 -15.17
C LYS A 189 -10.19 7.90 -14.76
N GLU A 190 -9.03 7.28 -14.89
CA GLU A 190 -8.81 5.91 -14.41
C GLU A 190 -8.75 5.86 -12.88
N ALA A 191 -8.09 6.83 -12.25
CA ALA A 191 -8.09 6.98 -10.80
C ALA A 191 -9.52 7.15 -10.26
N LEU A 192 -10.34 7.99 -10.91
CA LEU A 192 -11.75 8.13 -10.57
C LEU A 192 -12.52 6.81 -10.68
N LYS A 193 -12.34 6.05 -11.78
CA LYS A 193 -12.97 4.73 -11.94
C LYS A 193 -12.58 3.74 -10.84
N VAL A 194 -11.32 3.76 -10.39
CA VAL A 194 -10.87 2.94 -9.24
C VAL A 194 -11.63 3.35 -7.98
N LEU A 195 -11.78 4.65 -7.72
CA LEU A 195 -12.47 5.17 -6.54
C LEU A 195 -13.97 4.89 -6.55
N ASP A 196 -14.63 5.07 -7.70
CA ASP A 196 -16.04 4.70 -7.88
C ASP A 196 -16.25 3.21 -7.60
N SER A 197 -15.34 2.37 -8.10
CA SER A 197 -15.40 0.93 -7.90
C SER A 197 -15.08 0.54 -6.46
N LEU A 198 -14.15 1.23 -5.80
CA LEU A 198 -13.80 1.02 -4.40
C LEU A 198 -14.98 1.34 -3.49
N LYS A 199 -15.67 2.47 -3.72
CA LYS A 199 -16.89 2.84 -3.00
C LYS A 199 -18.02 1.82 -3.17
N ASN A 200 -18.12 1.20 -4.35
CA ASN A 200 -19.12 0.16 -4.65
C ASN A 200 -18.68 -1.26 -4.25
N SER A 201 -17.47 -1.44 -3.73
CA SER A 201 -16.91 -2.76 -3.41
C SER A 201 -17.31 -3.29 -2.03
N ALA A 202 -17.02 -4.56 -1.77
CA ALA A 202 -17.16 -5.18 -0.45
C ALA A 202 -16.21 -4.59 0.61
N LEU A 203 -15.26 -3.72 0.22
CA LEU A 203 -14.39 -3.01 1.15
C LEU A 203 -15.11 -1.84 1.83
N PHE A 204 -16.21 -1.34 1.28
CA PHE A 204 -16.95 -0.24 1.90
C PHE A 204 -17.82 -0.74 3.05
N ARG A 205 -17.55 -0.23 4.26
CA ARG A 205 -18.26 -0.56 5.50
C ARG A 205 -19.22 0.58 5.86
N GLN A 206 -20.52 0.30 5.75
CA GLN A 206 -21.60 1.29 5.79
C GLN A 206 -21.78 2.01 7.13
N ASP A 207 -21.76 1.30 8.26
CA ASP A 207 -22.02 1.88 9.58
C ASP A 207 -21.01 2.96 9.97
N GLN A 208 -19.75 2.81 9.54
CA GLN A 208 -18.67 3.76 9.72
C GLN A 208 -18.36 4.59 8.47
N TYR A 209 -19.05 4.34 7.36
CA TYR A 209 -18.88 5.02 6.07
C TYR A 209 -17.41 5.12 5.62
N SER A 210 -16.66 4.02 5.76
CA SER A 210 -15.22 3.96 5.53
C SER A 210 -14.80 2.56 5.01
N TYR A 211 -13.51 2.27 4.91
CA TYR A 211 -13.00 1.08 4.21
C TYR A 211 -12.31 0.06 5.12
N ILE A 212 -12.63 -1.22 4.95
CA ILE A 212 -11.90 -2.35 5.55
C ILE A 212 -10.74 -2.79 4.64
N LEU A 213 -9.76 -3.51 5.21
CA LEU A 213 -8.55 -3.89 4.47
C LEU A 213 -8.79 -4.91 3.36
N TYR A 214 -9.70 -5.84 3.58
CA TYR A 214 -10.13 -6.91 2.67
C TYR A 214 -11.58 -7.31 3.04
N PRO A 215 -12.32 -7.99 2.15
CA PRO A 215 -13.72 -8.30 2.37
C PRO A 215 -13.96 -9.06 3.67
N ASN A 216 -15.00 -8.66 4.40
CA ASN A 216 -15.50 -9.44 5.51
C ASN A 216 -16.09 -10.75 4.96
N LYS A 217 -15.90 -11.87 5.67
CA LYS A 217 -16.40 -13.18 5.24
C LYS A 217 -16.91 -14.01 6.40
N ALA A 218 -17.91 -14.85 6.12
CA ALA A 218 -18.34 -15.87 7.06
C ALA A 218 -17.30 -16.99 7.11
N LEU A 219 -16.73 -17.24 8.28
CA LEU A 219 -15.91 -18.43 8.50
C LEU A 219 -16.83 -19.61 8.82
N PRO A 220 -16.47 -20.84 8.40
CA PRO A 220 -17.25 -22.02 8.75
C PRO A 220 -17.42 -22.08 10.27
N LYS A 221 -18.65 -22.38 10.70
CA LYS A 221 -18.92 -22.58 12.14
C LYS A 221 -18.16 -23.80 12.63
N PHE A 222 -18.01 -23.94 13.94
CA PHE A 222 -17.19 -24.99 14.54
C PHE A 222 -17.51 -26.40 14.03
N LEU A 223 -18.80 -26.73 13.90
CA LEU A 223 -19.27 -28.04 13.44
C LEU A 223 -19.18 -28.25 11.92
N GLU A 224 -18.93 -27.19 11.15
CA GLU A 224 -18.83 -27.22 9.67
C GLU A 224 -17.37 -27.36 9.19
N LYS A 225 -16.38 -27.10 10.06
CA LYS A 225 -14.97 -26.94 9.68
C LYS A 225 -14.24 -28.21 9.24
N ASN A 226 -14.62 -29.36 9.79
CA ASN A 226 -13.80 -30.57 9.74
C ASN A 226 -14.69 -31.76 9.42
N THR A 227 -15.30 -31.77 8.24
CA THR A 227 -16.17 -32.87 7.80
C THR A 227 -15.66 -33.41 6.48
N ILE A 228 -15.40 -34.71 6.45
CA ILE A 228 -14.94 -35.46 5.28
C ILE A 228 -16.16 -36.18 4.69
N SER A 229 -16.36 -36.11 3.38
CA SER A 229 -17.49 -36.80 2.75
C SER A 229 -17.31 -38.32 2.78
N GLN A 230 -18.42 -39.04 2.82
CA GLN A 230 -18.41 -40.50 2.86
C GLN A 230 -17.76 -41.11 1.61
N GLU A 231 -17.93 -40.48 0.44
CA GLU A 231 -17.34 -40.92 -0.83
C GLU A 231 -15.81 -40.84 -0.79
N VAL A 232 -15.28 -39.76 -0.22
CA VAL A 232 -13.83 -39.55 -0.08
C VAL A 232 -13.21 -40.57 0.87
N VAL A 233 -13.89 -40.87 1.98
CA VAL A 233 -13.44 -41.89 2.93
C VAL A 233 -13.48 -43.28 2.28
N ALA A 234 -14.54 -43.61 1.55
CA ALA A 234 -14.70 -44.91 0.90
C ALA A 234 -13.63 -45.20 -0.19
N GLN A 235 -13.01 -44.16 -0.75
CA GLN A 235 -11.93 -44.28 -1.74
C GLN A 235 -10.55 -44.60 -1.11
N SER A 236 -10.40 -44.56 0.21
CA SER A 236 -9.15 -44.87 0.92
C SER A 236 -9.27 -46.15 1.73
N GLU A 237 -8.42 -47.13 1.42
CA GLU A 237 -8.34 -48.38 2.19
C GLU A 237 -7.78 -48.10 3.60
N LEU A 238 -6.84 -47.16 3.74
CA LEU A 238 -6.30 -46.78 5.05
C LEU A 238 -7.38 -46.18 5.95
N LEU A 239 -8.11 -45.16 5.47
CA LEU A 239 -9.12 -44.48 6.28
C LEU A 239 -10.25 -45.45 6.68
N THR A 240 -10.72 -46.29 5.76
CA THR A 240 -11.76 -47.29 6.05
C THR A 240 -11.30 -48.33 7.07
N LYS A 241 -10.04 -48.79 7.01
CA LYS A 241 -9.49 -49.71 8.02
C LYS A 241 -9.31 -49.08 9.39
N LEU A 242 -8.84 -47.83 9.46
CA LEU A 242 -8.71 -47.11 10.73
C LEU A 242 -10.07 -46.95 11.42
N ILE A 243 -11.12 -46.63 10.66
CA ILE A 243 -12.49 -46.56 11.19
C ILE A 243 -12.95 -47.93 11.71
N ALA A 244 -12.75 -49.00 10.94
CA ALA A 244 -13.16 -50.35 11.35
C ALA A 244 -12.43 -50.83 12.62
N ALA A 245 -11.19 -50.39 12.82
CA ALA A 245 -10.37 -50.68 13.99
C ALA A 245 -10.64 -49.75 15.19
N ASN A 246 -11.54 -48.77 15.06
CA ASN A 246 -11.72 -47.67 16.02
C ASN A 246 -10.41 -46.91 16.34
N ASP A 247 -9.47 -46.86 15.38
CA ASP A 247 -8.24 -46.08 15.50
C ASP A 247 -8.51 -44.61 15.16
N THR A 248 -8.49 -43.77 16.20
CA THR A 248 -8.81 -42.35 16.08
C THR A 248 -7.60 -41.45 15.84
N GLN A 249 -6.41 -42.01 15.54
CA GLN A 249 -5.19 -41.22 15.36
C GLN A 249 -5.29 -40.25 14.17
N ILE A 250 -5.93 -40.66 13.07
CA ILE A 250 -6.09 -39.83 11.85
C ILE A 250 -7.54 -39.38 11.66
N ILE A 251 -8.50 -40.31 11.76
CA ILE A 251 -9.91 -40.10 11.39
C ILE A 251 -10.83 -40.65 12.48
N LYS A 252 -11.99 -40.01 12.67
CA LYS A 252 -13.03 -40.47 13.59
C LYS A 252 -14.40 -40.36 12.92
N LYS A 253 -15.25 -41.36 13.14
CA LYS A 253 -16.67 -41.33 12.79
C LYS A 253 -17.50 -40.83 13.99
N ASP A 254 -18.42 -39.89 13.78
CA ASP A 254 -19.33 -39.39 14.81
C ASP A 254 -20.59 -40.27 14.97
N CYS A 255 -21.50 -39.89 15.88
CA CYS A 255 -22.75 -40.62 16.11
C CYS A 255 -23.84 -40.38 15.04
N ASN A 256 -23.60 -39.47 14.10
CA ASN A 256 -24.50 -39.16 12.98
C ASN A 256 -23.92 -39.66 11.64
N ASP A 257 -22.96 -40.58 11.70
CA ASP A 257 -22.28 -41.17 10.55
C ASP A 257 -21.39 -40.22 9.72
N ASN A 258 -21.02 -39.05 10.26
CA ASN A 258 -20.04 -38.16 9.62
C ASN A 258 -18.60 -38.51 10.01
N TYR A 259 -17.66 -38.07 9.19
CA TYR A 259 -16.23 -38.33 9.36
C TYR A 259 -15.45 -37.05 9.59
N HIS A 260 -14.49 -37.10 10.51
CA HIS A 260 -13.70 -35.96 10.93
C HIS A 260 -12.23 -36.34 11.05
N PHE A 261 -11.32 -35.45 10.68
CA PHE A 261 -9.92 -35.60 11.07
C PHE A 261 -9.76 -35.45 12.59
N ASN A 262 -8.67 -35.99 13.14
CA ASN A 262 -8.33 -35.83 14.54
C ASN A 262 -8.29 -34.34 14.95
N GLY A 263 -8.96 -34.01 16.06
CA GLY A 263 -9.11 -32.64 16.54
C GLY A 263 -7.83 -31.95 17.03
N ASN A 264 -6.70 -32.68 17.13
CA ASN A 264 -5.40 -32.13 17.52
C ASN A 264 -4.59 -31.60 16.32
N PHE A 265 -5.05 -31.83 15.09
CA PHE A 265 -4.37 -31.38 13.88
C PHE A 265 -4.61 -29.89 13.64
N LYS A 266 -3.50 -29.14 13.50
CA LYS A 266 -3.49 -27.72 13.16
C LYS A 266 -3.20 -27.52 11.67
N ASN A 267 -2.40 -28.40 11.06
CA ASN A 267 -2.05 -28.36 9.65
C ASN A 267 -1.58 -29.74 9.14
N ALA A 268 -1.24 -29.80 7.85
CA ALA A 268 -0.80 -31.03 7.20
C ALA A 268 0.48 -31.63 7.82
N GLY A 269 1.30 -30.85 8.53
CA GLY A 269 2.48 -31.36 9.26
C GLY A 269 2.11 -32.22 10.46
N ASP A 270 1.04 -31.88 11.20
CA ASP A 270 0.55 -32.75 12.27
C ASP A 270 -0.01 -34.07 11.71
N LEU A 271 -0.74 -33.98 10.59
CA LEU A 271 -1.22 -35.17 9.86
C LEU A 271 -0.06 -36.03 9.37
N ASP A 272 0.98 -35.41 8.79
CA ASP A 272 2.17 -36.11 8.32
C ASP A 272 2.86 -36.86 9.45
N ALA A 273 3.05 -36.20 10.60
CA ALA A 273 3.64 -36.80 11.78
C ALA A 273 2.80 -37.98 12.29
N ALA A 274 1.47 -37.87 12.30
CA ALA A 274 0.59 -38.97 12.69
C ALA A 274 0.64 -40.14 11.70
N LEU A 275 0.70 -39.88 10.38
CA LEU A 275 0.89 -40.91 9.36
C LEU A 275 2.25 -41.60 9.51
N GLN A 276 3.31 -40.87 9.89
CA GLN A 276 4.63 -41.46 10.15
C GLN A 276 4.61 -42.44 11.32
N LEU A 277 3.81 -42.21 12.37
CA LEU A 277 3.67 -43.15 13.49
C LEU A 277 3.05 -44.49 13.06
N LEU A 278 2.20 -44.47 12.03
CA LEU A 278 1.57 -45.67 11.47
C LEU A 278 2.52 -46.51 10.59
N LEU A 279 3.70 -46.01 10.22
CA LEU A 279 4.69 -46.78 9.45
C LEU A 279 5.25 -47.97 10.23
N ASN A 280 5.23 -47.94 11.57
CA ASN A 280 5.68 -49.04 12.42
C ASN A 280 4.53 -50.00 12.82
N SER A 281 3.49 -50.07 12.00
CA SER A 281 2.27 -50.84 12.28
C SER A 281 1.86 -51.71 11.09
N THR A 282 0.77 -52.45 11.23
CA THR A 282 0.17 -53.23 10.12
C THR A 282 -0.29 -52.37 8.94
N TYR A 283 -0.28 -51.04 9.07
CA TYR A 283 -0.70 -50.10 8.03
C TYR A 283 0.45 -49.57 7.14
N GLU A 284 1.70 -49.99 7.34
CA GLU A 284 2.88 -49.46 6.64
C GLU A 284 2.69 -49.30 5.12
N ASN A 285 2.33 -50.38 4.42
CA ASN A 285 2.13 -50.37 2.97
C ASN A 285 1.03 -49.41 2.53
N LEU A 286 -0.04 -49.29 3.32
CA LEU A 286 -1.16 -48.40 3.02
C LEU A 286 -0.77 -46.94 3.21
N VAL A 287 0.00 -46.63 4.27
CA VAL A 287 0.54 -45.28 4.46
C VAL A 287 1.45 -44.90 3.30
N GLN A 288 2.38 -45.77 2.88
CA GLN A 288 3.27 -45.48 1.75
C GLN A 288 2.51 -45.22 0.45
N THR A 289 1.42 -45.95 0.21
CA THR A 289 0.61 -45.85 -1.02
C THR A 289 -0.35 -44.66 -1.01
N GLU A 290 -1.03 -44.42 0.12
CA GLU A 290 -2.15 -43.46 0.18
C GLU A 290 -1.80 -42.11 0.83
N LYS A 291 -0.60 -41.95 1.40
CA LYS A 291 -0.19 -40.69 2.09
C LYS A 291 -0.47 -39.43 1.27
N LYS A 292 -0.13 -39.43 -0.02
CA LYS A 292 -0.36 -38.26 -0.90
C LYS A 292 -1.86 -37.95 -1.05
N TYR A 293 -2.69 -38.99 -1.17
CA TYR A 293 -4.14 -38.84 -1.26
C TYR A 293 -4.71 -38.28 0.05
N ILE A 294 -4.34 -38.82 1.20
CA ILE A 294 -4.86 -38.36 2.51
C ILE A 294 -4.43 -36.92 2.82
N ILE A 295 -3.19 -36.54 2.48
CA ILE A 295 -2.74 -35.15 2.57
C ILE A 295 -3.58 -34.24 1.65
N GLN A 296 -3.92 -34.70 0.45
CA GLN A 296 -4.79 -33.94 -0.45
C GLN A 296 -6.22 -33.81 0.11
N VAL A 297 -6.80 -34.87 0.68
CA VAL A 297 -8.11 -34.80 1.35
C VAL A 297 -8.10 -33.80 2.50
N PHE A 298 -7.03 -33.79 3.30
CA PHE A 298 -6.86 -32.80 4.37
C PHE A 298 -6.79 -31.37 3.82
N GLU A 299 -6.05 -31.17 2.73
CA GLU A 299 -6.01 -29.89 2.03
C GLU A 299 -7.38 -29.51 1.44
N ASP A 300 -8.16 -30.44 0.90
CA ASP A 300 -9.48 -30.16 0.33
C ASP A 300 -10.49 -29.75 1.42
N VAL A 301 -10.38 -30.32 2.62
CA VAL A 301 -11.23 -29.95 3.78
C VAL A 301 -10.86 -28.58 4.33
N PHE A 302 -9.56 -28.27 4.49
CA PHE A 302 -9.12 -27.07 5.19
C PHE A 302 -8.66 -25.91 4.29
N ASN A 303 -8.41 -26.19 3.00
CA ASN A 303 -7.95 -25.24 1.98
C ASN A 303 -6.79 -24.34 2.46
N HIS A 304 -5.78 -24.94 3.10
CA HIS A 304 -4.69 -24.20 3.72
C HIS A 304 -3.78 -23.51 2.70
N LYS A 305 -3.77 -23.92 1.43
CA LYS A 305 -3.08 -23.17 0.35
C LYS A 305 -3.64 -21.75 0.17
N SER A 306 -4.89 -21.51 0.54
CA SER A 306 -5.51 -20.18 0.51
C SER A 306 -5.24 -19.34 1.78
N PHE A 307 -4.55 -19.91 2.77
CA PHE A 307 -4.24 -19.22 4.03
C PHE A 307 -3.17 -18.15 3.82
N THR A 308 -3.57 -16.89 3.93
CA THR A 308 -2.66 -15.74 3.78
C THR A 308 -2.09 -15.26 5.11
N GLY A 309 -2.59 -15.76 6.23
CA GLY A 309 -2.21 -15.35 7.58
C GLY A 309 -3.44 -15.21 8.51
N ARG A 310 -3.22 -14.69 9.72
CA ARG A 310 -4.27 -14.53 10.73
C ARG A 310 -5.39 -13.55 10.34
N SER A 311 -5.13 -12.68 9.37
CA SER A 311 -6.05 -11.70 8.78
C SER A 311 -7.46 -12.24 8.56
N GLY A 312 -7.54 -13.41 7.92
CA GLY A 312 -8.78 -14.07 7.55
C GLY A 312 -9.38 -14.95 8.64
N THR A 313 -8.84 -14.97 9.87
CA THR A 313 -9.21 -15.94 10.91
C THR A 313 -9.52 -15.33 12.29
N PHE A 314 -9.58 -14.00 12.40
CA PHE A 314 -9.94 -13.28 13.62
C PHE A 314 -10.72 -11.99 13.33
N TYR A 315 -11.24 -11.31 14.36
CA TYR A 315 -12.31 -10.30 14.25
C TYR A 315 -11.99 -8.91 14.84
N GLY A 316 -10.71 -8.59 15.02
CA GLY A 316 -10.24 -7.29 15.50
C GLY A 316 -8.87 -6.96 14.94
N TYR A 317 -8.29 -5.81 15.26
CA TYR A 317 -7.04 -5.33 14.65
C TYR A 317 -7.14 -5.27 13.12
N GLU A 318 -6.30 -5.99 12.39
CA GLU A 318 -6.38 -6.11 10.93
C GLU A 318 -7.51 -7.05 10.48
N GLY A 319 -8.15 -7.80 11.39
CA GLY A 319 -9.06 -8.90 11.09
C GLY A 319 -10.37 -8.55 10.38
N LEU A 320 -11.18 -9.58 10.18
CA LEU A 320 -12.43 -9.51 9.43
C LEU A 320 -13.39 -8.43 9.97
N GLY A 321 -13.86 -7.56 9.07
CA GLY A 321 -14.79 -6.48 9.37
C GLY A 321 -14.20 -5.28 10.13
N SER A 322 -12.88 -5.29 10.39
CA SER A 322 -12.20 -4.19 11.07
C SER A 322 -11.69 -3.14 10.09
N ILE A 323 -11.94 -1.87 10.39
CA ILE A 323 -11.30 -0.74 9.70
C ILE A 323 -9.95 -0.50 10.36
N TYR A 324 -8.89 -0.43 9.56
CA TYR A 324 -7.55 -0.08 10.03
C TYR A 324 -7.18 1.32 9.55
N TRP A 325 -7.25 2.31 10.44
CA TRP A 325 -7.34 3.73 10.09
C TRP A 325 -6.11 4.26 9.36
N HIS A 326 -4.92 3.71 9.65
CA HIS A 326 -3.71 4.11 8.92
C HIS A 326 -3.84 3.88 7.41
N MET A 327 -4.44 2.77 6.98
CA MET A 327 -4.62 2.51 5.54
C MET A 327 -5.66 3.44 4.91
N VAL A 328 -6.69 3.83 5.65
CA VAL A 328 -7.69 4.80 5.18
C VAL A 328 -7.07 6.19 5.04
N SER A 329 -6.24 6.65 5.99
CA SER A 329 -5.54 7.93 5.85
C SER A 329 -4.48 7.92 4.73
N LYS A 330 -3.87 6.76 4.43
CA LYS A 330 -3.06 6.62 3.21
C LYS A 330 -3.92 6.76 1.95
N LEU A 331 -5.12 6.19 1.92
CA LEU A 331 -6.07 6.39 0.82
C LEU A 331 -6.40 7.87 0.67
N GLN A 332 -6.74 8.56 1.76
CA GLN A 332 -7.03 10.01 1.75
C GLN A 332 -5.90 10.81 1.10
N LEU A 333 -4.65 10.53 1.50
CA LEU A 333 -3.47 11.19 0.92
C LEU A 333 -3.30 10.85 -0.57
N ALA A 334 -3.47 9.59 -0.97
CA ALA A 334 -3.38 9.18 -2.37
C ALA A 334 -4.46 9.86 -3.23
N VAL A 335 -5.70 9.96 -2.73
CA VAL A 335 -6.80 10.65 -3.41
C VAL A 335 -6.57 12.14 -3.49
N GLN A 336 -5.99 12.75 -2.45
CA GLN A 336 -5.55 14.14 -2.50
C GLN A 336 -4.53 14.36 -3.63
N GLU A 337 -3.52 13.51 -3.74
CA GLU A 337 -2.54 13.60 -4.84
C GLU A 337 -3.21 13.45 -6.21
N CYS A 338 -4.22 12.58 -6.34
CA CYS A 338 -5.03 12.46 -7.56
C CYS A 338 -5.82 13.73 -7.88
N CYS A 339 -6.44 14.37 -6.88
CA CYS A 339 -7.15 15.64 -7.04
C CYS A 339 -6.20 16.74 -7.53
N LEU A 340 -5.03 16.86 -6.88
CA LEU A 340 -4.01 17.84 -7.25
C LEU A 340 -3.51 17.62 -8.67
N LYS A 341 -3.29 16.36 -9.07
CA LYS A 341 -2.93 16.00 -10.44
C LYS A 341 -4.00 16.44 -11.44
N ALA A 342 -5.27 16.12 -11.20
CA ALA A 342 -6.38 16.49 -12.08
C ALA A 342 -6.53 18.02 -12.24
N ILE A 343 -6.31 18.77 -11.16
CA ILE A 343 -6.32 20.24 -11.17
C ILE A 343 -5.14 20.81 -11.98
N GLU A 344 -3.91 20.32 -11.74
CA GLU A 344 -2.70 20.76 -12.47
C GLU A 344 -2.81 20.44 -13.97
N GLU A 345 -3.38 19.29 -14.33
CA GLU A 345 -3.61 18.86 -15.71
C GLU A 345 -4.84 19.50 -16.37
N LYS A 346 -5.60 20.33 -15.62
CA LYS A 346 -6.81 21.03 -16.10
C LYS A 346 -7.86 20.07 -16.67
N GLU A 347 -8.10 18.96 -15.98
CA GLU A 347 -9.22 18.06 -16.28
C GLU A 347 -10.58 18.76 -16.20
N SER A 348 -11.64 18.11 -16.67
CA SER A 348 -12.98 18.68 -16.63
C SER A 348 -13.42 18.97 -15.18
N ALA A 349 -14.22 20.02 -15.00
CA ALA A 349 -14.78 20.37 -13.69
C ALA A 349 -15.57 19.22 -13.06
N GLU A 350 -16.21 18.38 -13.88
CA GLU A 350 -16.87 17.14 -13.47
C GLU A 350 -15.88 16.13 -12.88
N THR A 351 -14.79 15.83 -13.60
CA THR A 351 -13.78 14.87 -13.12
C THR A 351 -13.12 15.35 -11.82
N ILE A 352 -12.77 16.64 -11.76
CA ILE A 352 -12.22 17.25 -10.55
C ILE A 352 -13.23 17.21 -9.40
N GLY A 353 -14.50 17.55 -9.68
CA GLY A 353 -15.58 17.52 -8.69
C GLY A 353 -15.78 16.14 -8.09
N GLN A 354 -15.86 15.09 -8.91
CA GLN A 354 -16.05 13.72 -8.44
C GLN A 354 -14.85 13.19 -7.64
N LEU A 355 -13.62 13.55 -8.03
CA LEU A 355 -12.43 13.22 -7.24
C LEU A 355 -12.46 13.92 -5.87
N LEU A 356 -12.89 15.19 -5.82
CA LEU A 356 -13.06 15.94 -4.58
C LEU A 356 -14.17 15.36 -3.70
N GLU A 357 -15.26 14.87 -4.29
CA GLU A 357 -16.33 14.17 -3.56
C GLU A 357 -15.76 12.94 -2.84
N HIS A 358 -15.02 12.08 -3.55
CA HIS A 358 -14.32 10.95 -2.93
C HIS A 358 -13.37 11.40 -1.82
N TYR A 359 -12.59 12.46 -2.05
CA TYR A 359 -11.68 13.01 -1.05
C TYR A 359 -12.41 13.41 0.25
N TYR A 360 -13.48 14.20 0.15
CA TYR A 360 -14.22 14.67 1.32
C TYR A 360 -15.03 13.57 1.99
N GLU A 361 -15.59 12.62 1.25
CA GLU A 361 -16.26 11.45 1.84
C GLU A 361 -15.27 10.59 2.64
N ILE A 362 -14.07 10.35 2.12
CA ILE A 362 -13.01 9.62 2.84
C ILE A 362 -12.63 10.37 4.11
N ASN A 363 -12.47 11.70 4.02
CA ASN A 363 -12.15 12.55 5.16
C ASN A 363 -13.24 12.52 6.24
N GLU A 364 -14.51 12.57 5.84
CA GLU A 364 -15.63 12.41 6.76
C GLU A 364 -15.66 11.00 7.39
N GLY A 365 -15.29 9.98 6.61
CA GLY A 365 -15.12 8.60 7.06
C GLY A 365 -14.08 8.43 8.18
N ILE A 366 -12.99 9.21 8.18
CA ILE A 366 -11.99 9.26 9.29
C ILE A 366 -12.68 9.58 10.62
N GLY A 367 -13.66 10.48 10.60
CA GLY A 367 -14.66 10.54 11.66
C GLY A 367 -14.49 11.65 12.70
N VAL A 368 -13.69 12.69 12.44
CA VAL A 368 -13.53 13.86 13.35
C VAL A 368 -14.87 14.52 13.70
N HIS A 369 -15.86 14.45 12.80
CA HIS A 369 -17.20 15.02 12.98
C HIS A 369 -18.28 13.98 13.34
N LYS A 370 -17.92 12.71 13.56
CA LYS A 370 -18.87 11.70 14.04
C LYS A 370 -19.26 11.99 15.48
N SER A 371 -20.46 11.54 15.87
CA SER A 371 -20.83 11.56 17.29
C SER A 371 -19.88 10.67 18.10
N PRO A 372 -19.59 11.02 19.38
CA PRO A 372 -18.76 10.17 20.24
C PRO A 372 -19.29 8.75 20.40
N VAL A 373 -20.61 8.56 20.29
CA VAL A 373 -21.26 7.22 20.32
C VAL A 373 -20.87 6.39 19.10
N LEU A 374 -20.94 6.98 17.90
CA LEU A 374 -20.58 6.28 16.67
C LEU A 374 -19.06 6.05 16.56
N TYR A 375 -18.26 7.04 16.96
CA TYR A 375 -16.81 6.93 16.98
C TYR A 375 -16.34 5.93 18.06
N GLY A 376 -17.00 5.93 19.21
CA GLY A 376 -16.70 5.12 20.39
C GLY A 376 -15.62 5.71 21.31
N ALA A 377 -15.24 6.96 21.11
CA ALA A 377 -14.27 7.73 21.89
C ALA A 377 -14.40 9.23 21.57
N PHE A 378 -13.45 10.06 22.02
CA PHE A 378 -13.32 11.44 21.53
C PHE A 378 -12.90 11.44 20.05
N PRO A 379 -13.70 12.01 19.13
CA PRO A 379 -13.41 11.99 17.69
C PRO A 379 -12.14 12.74 17.27
N THR A 380 -11.61 13.60 18.14
CA THR A 380 -10.35 14.33 17.93
C THR A 380 -9.12 13.47 18.19
N ASP A 381 -9.27 12.32 18.85
CA ASP A 381 -8.17 11.45 19.22
C ASP A 381 -8.00 10.34 18.18
N PRO A 382 -6.79 10.10 17.65
CA PRO A 382 -6.54 9.03 16.68
C PRO A 382 -6.49 7.66 17.36
N TYR A 383 -6.95 6.63 16.63
CA TYR A 383 -6.96 5.24 17.06
C TYR A 383 -6.49 4.32 15.94
N SER A 384 -5.88 3.17 16.25
CA SER A 384 -5.37 2.28 15.20
C SER A 384 -6.48 1.62 14.37
N HIS A 385 -7.55 1.15 15.02
CA HIS A 385 -8.60 0.40 14.32
C HIS A 385 -9.98 0.51 14.97
N THR A 386 -11.03 0.22 14.20
CA THR A 386 -12.42 0.09 14.67
C THR A 386 -12.97 -1.27 14.20
N PRO A 387 -13.11 -2.28 15.08
CA PRO A 387 -13.59 -3.60 14.71
C PRO A 387 -15.10 -3.59 14.40
N ALA A 388 -15.65 -4.71 13.92
CA ALA A 388 -17.06 -4.78 13.53
C ALA A 388 -18.02 -4.55 14.71
N GLY A 389 -17.68 -5.04 15.92
CA GLY A 389 -18.57 -5.04 17.08
C GLY A 389 -18.27 -3.99 18.16
N LYS A 390 -17.36 -3.03 17.93
CA LYS A 390 -17.00 -1.98 18.91
C LYS A 390 -16.65 -0.68 18.18
N GLY A 391 -16.56 0.42 18.93
CA GLY A 391 -15.96 1.66 18.46
C GLY A 391 -14.42 1.63 18.47
N ALA A 392 -13.79 2.79 18.33
CA ALA A 392 -12.35 2.96 18.16
C ALA A 392 -11.48 2.27 19.24
N GLN A 393 -10.39 1.63 18.83
CA GLN A 393 -9.48 0.83 19.68
C GLN A 393 -8.01 1.21 19.44
N GLN A 394 -7.18 1.14 20.50
CA GLN A 394 -5.75 1.51 20.54
C GLN A 394 -5.48 3.01 20.30
N PRO A 395 -5.56 3.86 21.36
CA PRO A 395 -5.41 5.31 21.23
C PRO A 395 -3.98 5.77 20.94
N GLY A 396 -3.86 6.91 20.27
CA GLY A 396 -2.67 7.76 20.28
C GLY A 396 -1.70 7.49 19.13
N MET A 397 -0.63 6.73 19.38
CA MET A 397 0.58 6.69 18.54
C MET A 397 0.46 5.77 17.31
N THR A 398 -0.61 5.92 16.54
CA THR A 398 -0.79 5.25 15.24
C THR A 398 -0.08 6.02 14.11
N GLY A 399 0.42 5.31 13.11
CA GLY A 399 1.00 5.92 11.90
C GLY A 399 0.00 6.73 11.07
N GLN A 400 -1.30 6.61 11.35
CA GLN A 400 -2.36 7.41 10.75
C GLN A 400 -2.06 8.93 10.80
N VAL A 401 -1.61 9.42 11.96
CA VAL A 401 -1.45 10.86 12.22
C VAL A 401 -0.50 11.54 11.24
N LYS A 402 0.52 10.83 10.76
CA LYS A 402 1.48 11.41 9.81
C LYS A 402 0.87 11.61 8.42
N GLU A 403 -0.05 10.75 8.00
CA GLU A 403 -0.72 10.88 6.71
C GLU A 403 -1.76 12.00 6.75
N ASP A 404 -2.45 12.16 7.90
CA ASP A 404 -3.43 13.24 8.13
C ASP A 404 -2.75 14.62 8.22
N ILE A 405 -1.54 14.70 8.81
CA ILE A 405 -0.74 15.94 8.80
C ILE A 405 -0.38 16.34 7.36
N LEU A 406 0.08 15.40 6.54
CA LEU A 406 0.41 15.66 5.14
C LEU A 406 -0.82 16.08 4.34
N SER A 407 -1.94 15.37 4.53
CA SER A 407 -3.23 15.70 3.92
C SER A 407 -3.65 17.11 4.29
N ARG A 408 -3.52 17.49 5.57
CA ARG A 408 -3.89 18.83 6.03
C ARG A 408 -3.05 19.94 5.37
N PHE A 409 -1.75 19.71 5.17
CA PHE A 409 -0.92 20.66 4.41
C PHE A 409 -1.34 20.78 2.94
N GLY A 410 -1.74 19.67 2.31
CA GLY A 410 -2.27 19.69 0.95
C GLY A 410 -3.62 20.41 0.84
N GLU A 411 -4.52 20.25 1.81
CA GLU A 411 -5.80 21.00 1.87
C GLU A 411 -5.55 22.50 1.98
N LEU A 412 -4.65 22.89 2.87
CA LEU A 412 -4.21 24.27 3.05
C LEU A 412 -3.45 24.81 1.83
N GLY A 413 -3.12 23.97 0.84
CA GLY A 413 -2.44 24.40 -0.38
C GLY A 413 -0.97 24.75 -0.18
N VAL A 414 -0.31 24.15 0.82
CA VAL A 414 1.11 24.36 1.12
C VAL A 414 1.95 23.44 0.25
N PHE A 415 2.55 23.98 -0.81
CA PHE A 415 3.38 23.19 -1.73
C PHE A 415 4.81 23.72 -1.79
N VAL A 416 5.76 22.82 -2.03
CA VAL A 416 7.16 23.18 -2.27
C VAL A 416 7.59 22.62 -3.61
N LYS A 417 7.98 23.50 -4.54
CA LYS A 417 8.42 23.14 -5.90
C LYS A 417 9.57 24.04 -6.31
N PHE A 418 10.65 23.46 -6.85
CA PHE A 418 11.83 24.21 -7.32
C PHE A 418 12.39 25.19 -6.26
N GLY A 419 12.47 24.77 -4.99
CA GLY A 419 12.99 25.60 -3.90
C GLY A 419 12.06 26.73 -3.42
N LYS A 420 10.86 26.84 -3.99
CA LYS A 420 9.88 27.89 -3.68
C LYS A 420 8.69 27.35 -2.89
N LEU A 421 8.18 28.14 -1.96
CA LEU A 421 7.00 27.86 -1.16
C LEU A 421 5.75 28.48 -1.80
N PHE A 422 4.69 27.70 -1.92
CA PHE A 422 3.43 28.06 -2.53
C PHE A 422 2.31 27.95 -1.49
N PHE A 423 1.36 28.88 -1.55
CA PHE A 423 0.18 28.94 -0.70
C PHE A 423 -1.08 29.02 -1.58
N ASN A 424 -1.42 27.93 -2.24
CA ASN A 424 -2.48 27.86 -3.26
C ASN A 424 -3.56 26.84 -2.89
N PRO A 425 -4.48 27.16 -1.96
CA PRO A 425 -5.52 26.25 -1.52
C PRO A 425 -6.51 25.99 -2.67
N CYS A 426 -6.51 24.76 -3.17
CA CYS A 426 -7.45 24.31 -4.22
C CYS A 426 -8.38 23.19 -3.74
N LEU A 427 -8.21 22.74 -2.49
CA LEU A 427 -9.04 21.76 -1.78
C LEU A 427 -9.63 22.34 -0.46
N LEU A 428 -9.27 23.58 -0.10
CA LEU A 428 -9.74 24.18 1.16
C LEU A 428 -11.20 24.60 1.03
N ARG A 429 -12.03 24.18 2.00
CA ARG A 429 -13.45 24.54 1.99
C ARG A 429 -13.67 25.94 2.56
N LYS A 430 -14.66 26.65 2.01
CA LYS A 430 -14.99 28.02 2.45
C LYS A 430 -15.46 28.07 3.91
N ASN A 431 -16.11 27.02 4.40
CA ASN A 431 -16.61 26.93 5.77
C ASN A 431 -15.53 26.77 6.84
N GLU A 432 -14.26 26.61 6.47
CA GLU A 432 -13.14 26.57 7.43
C GLU A 432 -12.67 27.97 7.87
N PHE A 433 -13.10 29.02 7.17
CA PHE A 433 -12.79 30.39 7.53
C PHE A 433 -13.67 30.86 8.70
N LEU A 434 -13.08 31.65 9.59
CA LEU A 434 -13.78 32.18 10.77
C LEU A 434 -14.97 33.04 10.37
N THR A 435 -16.11 32.86 11.06
CA THR A 435 -17.29 33.73 10.92
C THR A 435 -17.22 34.96 11.83
N GLU A 436 -16.40 34.90 12.88
CA GLU A 436 -16.22 35.95 13.89
C GLU A 436 -14.73 36.13 14.23
N PRO A 437 -14.30 37.32 14.70
CA PRO A 437 -12.93 37.54 15.12
C PRO A 437 -12.50 36.59 16.24
N LYS A 438 -11.24 36.12 16.20
CA LYS A 438 -10.63 35.29 17.25
C LYS A 438 -9.16 35.62 17.43
N THR A 439 -8.62 35.32 18.60
CA THR A 439 -7.18 35.43 18.87
C THR A 439 -6.51 34.08 18.61
N PHE A 440 -5.40 34.10 17.88
CA PHE A 440 -4.54 32.94 17.64
C PHE A 440 -3.27 33.03 18.49
N ASP A 441 -3.20 32.18 19.51
CA ASP A 441 -2.02 32.05 20.37
C ASP A 441 -1.03 31.05 19.77
N TYR A 442 0.24 31.43 19.73
CA TYR A 442 1.30 30.60 19.14
C TYR A 442 2.66 30.81 19.80
N ILE A 443 3.57 29.88 19.55
CA ILE A 443 4.97 29.95 19.98
C ILE A 443 5.84 30.21 18.74
N ASP A 444 6.58 31.32 18.73
CA ASP A 444 7.49 31.61 17.62
C ASP A 444 8.77 30.74 17.63
N VAL A 445 9.58 30.81 16.59
CA VAL A 445 10.82 30.02 16.46
C VAL A 445 11.85 30.28 17.58
N ASN A 446 11.70 31.36 18.35
CA ASN A 446 12.53 31.71 19.49
C ASN A 446 11.88 31.32 20.83
N LEU A 447 10.88 30.44 20.80
CA LEU A 447 10.13 29.95 21.95
C LEU A 447 9.34 31.03 22.71
N LYS A 448 9.01 32.15 22.05
CA LYS A 448 8.23 33.22 22.68
C LYS A 448 6.74 33.04 22.40
N SER A 449 5.94 33.03 23.46
CA SER A 449 4.48 33.10 23.36
C SER A 449 4.06 34.44 22.78
N LYS A 450 3.21 34.40 21.76
CA LYS A 450 2.66 35.56 21.05
C LYS A 450 1.21 35.29 20.68
N SER A 451 0.50 36.36 20.38
CA SER A 451 -0.89 36.31 19.91
C SER A 451 -1.06 37.15 18.65
N ILE A 452 -2.02 36.76 17.81
CA ILE A 452 -2.45 37.52 16.63
C ILE A 452 -3.97 37.57 16.63
N ASP A 453 -4.53 38.77 16.53
CA ASP A 453 -5.97 38.93 16.32
C ASP A 453 -6.32 38.67 14.85
N LEU A 454 -7.26 37.75 14.66
CA LEU A 454 -7.80 37.33 13.38
C LEU A 454 -9.18 37.94 13.19
N ASN A 455 -9.43 38.49 12.01
CA ASN A 455 -10.75 38.97 11.63
C ASN A 455 -11.64 37.82 11.11
N SER A 456 -12.94 38.06 11.01
CA SER A 456 -13.84 37.21 10.21
C SER A 456 -13.32 37.05 8.78
N ASN A 457 -13.65 35.94 8.11
CA ASN A 457 -13.17 35.54 6.80
C ASN A 457 -11.64 35.31 6.75
N SER A 458 -11.06 34.83 7.85
CA SER A 458 -9.66 34.40 7.90
C SER A 458 -9.49 33.02 8.54
N ILE A 459 -8.37 32.37 8.24
CA ILE A 459 -7.88 31.17 8.93
C ILE A 459 -6.38 31.33 9.17
N CYS A 460 -5.88 30.83 10.29
CA CYS A 460 -4.46 30.87 10.62
C CYS A 460 -3.93 29.47 10.95
N PHE A 461 -2.71 29.20 10.50
CA PHE A 461 -1.94 28.01 10.83
C PHE A 461 -0.46 28.39 10.90
N THR A 462 0.41 27.42 11.20
CA THR A 462 1.86 27.64 11.12
C THR A 462 2.50 26.70 10.12
N TYR A 463 3.53 27.19 9.43
CA TYR A 463 4.42 26.37 8.62
C TYR A 463 5.86 26.76 8.92
N CYS A 464 6.71 25.79 9.21
CA CYS A 464 8.04 26.04 9.81
C CYS A 464 7.98 26.94 11.06
N GLN A 465 6.87 26.86 11.82
CA GLN A 465 6.58 27.67 13.02
C GLN A 465 6.44 29.19 12.76
N ILE A 466 6.24 29.58 11.51
CA ILE A 466 5.85 30.94 11.12
C ILE A 466 4.34 30.97 10.93
N PRO A 467 3.60 31.92 11.55
CA PRO A 467 2.17 32.10 11.31
C PRO A 467 1.89 32.46 9.85
N VAL A 468 0.96 31.72 9.26
CA VAL A 468 0.40 31.97 7.93
C VAL A 468 -1.08 32.28 8.10
N ILE A 469 -1.52 33.41 7.58
CA ILE A 469 -2.90 33.89 7.70
C ILE A 469 -3.49 33.97 6.30
N TYR A 470 -4.52 33.19 6.04
CA TYR A 470 -5.32 33.32 4.82
C TYR A 470 -6.47 34.26 5.08
N THR A 471 -6.72 35.20 4.16
CA THR A 471 -7.87 36.11 4.19
C THR A 471 -8.61 36.06 2.87
N ILE A 472 -9.94 35.97 2.91
CA ILE A 472 -10.76 36.03 1.69
C ILE A 472 -10.71 37.47 1.14
N SER A 473 -10.42 37.61 -0.15
CA SER A 473 -10.22 38.88 -0.83
C SER A 473 -10.70 38.80 -2.29
N ASN A 474 -10.71 39.94 -2.98
CA ASN A 474 -11.03 40.03 -4.41
C ASN A 474 -9.83 39.77 -5.32
N GLN A 475 -8.62 39.62 -4.76
CA GLN A 475 -7.38 39.42 -5.51
C GLN A 475 -6.46 38.41 -4.82
N LYS A 476 -5.65 37.71 -5.61
CA LYS A 476 -4.55 36.88 -5.13
C LYS A 476 -3.35 37.75 -4.83
N LYS A 477 -2.88 37.73 -3.59
CA LYS A 477 -1.73 38.53 -3.14
C LYS A 477 -1.09 37.87 -1.95
N LEU A 478 0.23 37.98 -1.82
CA LEU A 478 0.96 37.48 -0.66
C LEU A 478 1.84 38.59 -0.10
N THR A 479 1.84 38.76 1.21
CA THR A 479 2.72 39.70 1.92
C THR A 479 3.49 38.97 3.02
N VAL A 480 4.81 39.05 2.96
CA VAL A 480 5.74 38.55 3.98
C VAL A 480 6.09 39.72 4.90
N TYR A 481 5.86 39.55 6.20
CA TYR A 481 6.24 40.54 7.22
C TYR A 481 7.49 40.07 7.94
N TYR A 482 8.44 40.99 8.12
CA TYR A 482 9.68 40.75 8.82
C TYR A 482 9.60 41.23 10.28
N VAL A 483 10.51 40.75 11.13
CA VAL A 483 10.60 41.18 12.54
C VAL A 483 11.01 42.65 12.66
N ASN A 484 11.77 43.18 11.70
CA ASN A 484 12.19 44.59 11.66
C ASN A 484 11.10 45.56 11.15
N SER A 485 9.84 45.12 11.10
CA SER A 485 8.69 45.87 10.58
C SER A 485 8.68 46.18 9.07
N LEU A 486 9.65 45.68 8.32
CA LEU A 486 9.59 45.70 6.85
C LEU A 486 8.60 44.65 6.35
N SER A 487 8.12 44.83 5.11
CA SER A 487 7.31 43.84 4.43
C SER A 487 7.64 43.78 2.94
N GLU A 488 7.47 42.60 2.35
CA GLU A 488 7.60 42.37 0.91
C GLU A 488 6.29 41.76 0.39
N THR A 489 5.86 42.22 -0.78
CA THR A 489 4.56 41.87 -1.36
C THR A 489 4.75 41.28 -2.75
N PHE A 490 3.98 40.24 -3.03
CA PHE A 490 3.98 39.50 -4.28
C PHE A 490 2.57 39.52 -4.88
N ASP A 491 2.46 39.82 -6.17
CA ASP A 491 1.20 39.70 -6.94
C ASP A 491 0.93 38.23 -7.34
N SER A 492 1.33 37.30 -6.47
CA SER A 492 1.12 35.87 -6.61
C SER A 492 1.03 35.23 -5.22
N VAL A 493 0.69 33.95 -5.16
CA VAL A 493 0.72 33.15 -3.91
C VAL A 493 1.99 32.32 -3.76
N ILE A 494 3.09 32.80 -4.37
CA ILE A 494 4.38 32.10 -4.45
C ILE A 494 5.44 32.98 -3.80
N ILE A 495 6.23 32.39 -2.90
CA ILE A 495 7.40 33.02 -2.30
C ILE A 495 8.63 32.64 -3.13
N ASP A 496 9.51 33.61 -3.37
CA ASP A 496 10.76 33.34 -4.07
C ASP A 496 11.68 32.36 -3.30
N GLU A 497 12.73 31.87 -3.96
CA GLU A 497 13.62 30.86 -3.40
C GLU A 497 14.39 31.38 -2.17
N LYS A 498 14.77 32.67 -2.17
CA LYS A 498 15.58 33.27 -1.11
C LYS A 498 14.78 33.35 0.20
N ILE A 499 13.55 33.83 0.13
CA ILE A 499 12.66 33.94 1.30
C ILE A 499 12.19 32.54 1.71
N SER A 500 11.86 31.65 0.76
CA SER A 500 11.49 30.27 1.05
C SER A 500 12.59 29.55 1.85
N LYS A 501 13.86 29.72 1.45
CA LYS A 501 15.01 29.19 2.19
C LYS A 501 15.05 29.69 3.63
N LYS A 502 14.83 30.99 3.89
CA LYS A 502 14.78 31.54 5.25
C LYS A 502 13.67 30.92 6.11
N ILE A 503 12.52 30.65 5.50
CA ILE A 503 11.39 29.95 6.16
C ILE A 503 11.81 28.54 6.54
N PHE A 504 12.39 27.78 5.60
CA PHE A 504 12.80 26.40 5.83
C PHE A 504 13.92 26.29 6.88
N GLU A 505 14.88 27.21 6.85
CA GLU A 505 15.99 27.30 7.80
C GLU A 505 15.61 27.90 9.16
N ARG A 506 14.35 28.38 9.30
CA ARG A 506 13.81 28.97 10.53
C ARG A 506 14.69 30.09 11.08
N THR A 507 15.17 31.00 10.23
CA THR A 507 16.12 32.06 10.62
C THR A 507 15.57 33.05 11.65
N GLY A 508 14.25 33.08 11.85
CA GLY A 508 13.57 34.00 12.76
C GLY A 508 13.42 35.42 12.23
N GLU A 509 13.79 35.67 10.97
CA GLU A 509 13.66 36.99 10.33
C GLU A 509 12.21 37.31 9.92
N ILE A 510 11.40 36.29 9.62
CA ILE A 510 10.02 36.42 9.16
C ILE A 510 9.07 36.28 10.35
N SER A 511 8.24 37.29 10.57
CA SER A 511 7.31 37.35 11.70
C SER A 511 5.97 36.70 11.40
N LYS A 512 5.43 36.91 10.18
CA LYS A 512 4.18 36.28 9.68
C LYS A 512 4.08 36.38 8.17
N ILE A 513 3.22 35.57 7.58
CA ILE A 513 2.85 35.61 6.16
C ILE A 513 1.35 35.82 6.07
N VAL A 514 0.90 36.77 5.25
CA VAL A 514 -0.52 37.00 4.96
C VAL A 514 -0.76 36.70 3.50
N VAL A 515 -1.73 35.82 3.22
CA VAL A 515 -2.10 35.41 1.87
C VAL A 515 -3.56 35.79 1.65
N GLN A 516 -3.81 36.57 0.60
CA GLN A 516 -5.13 36.92 0.12
C GLN A 516 -5.57 35.88 -0.89
N ILE A 517 -6.68 35.20 -0.60
CA ILE A 517 -7.24 34.12 -1.42
C ILE A 517 -8.56 34.60 -2.02
N VAL A 518 -8.82 34.25 -3.28
CA VAL A 518 -10.07 34.59 -3.95
C VAL A 518 -11.14 33.54 -3.61
N ALA A 519 -12.34 34.00 -3.27
CA ALA A 519 -13.43 33.11 -2.84
C ALA A 519 -13.79 32.01 -3.86
N SER A 520 -13.57 32.26 -5.15
CA SER A 520 -13.83 31.29 -6.24
C SER A 520 -12.83 30.13 -6.30
N ASP A 521 -11.69 30.19 -5.60
CA ASP A 521 -10.74 29.07 -5.53
C ASP A 521 -11.08 28.07 -4.40
N LEU A 522 -11.93 28.48 -3.45
CA LEU A 522 -12.36 27.67 -2.31
C LEU A 522 -13.46 26.68 -2.72
N LYS A 523 -13.56 25.57 -1.99
CA LYS A 523 -14.56 24.52 -2.20
C LYS A 523 -15.78 24.67 -1.31
#